data_AF-A0AAF0CNI3-F1
#
_entry.id   AF-A0AAF0CNI3-F1
#
_cell.length_a   1.000
_cell.length_b   1.000
_cell.length_c   1.000
_cell.angle_alpha   90.00
_cell.angle_beta   90.00
_cell.angle_gamma   90.00
#
_symmetry.space_group_name_H-M   'P 1'
#
loop_
_entity.id
_entity.type
_entity.pdbx_description
1 polymer ?
#
loop_
_entity_poly.entity_id
_entity_poly.type
_entity_poly.pdbx_seq_one_letter_code
_entity_poly.pdbx_strand_id
1 'polypeptide(L)' 'MNNMSMTVDQIVEEIRALPQDAVADLVDRVLLESHGGQNTADEQAWSSTVHRRINDIRTGKVDGIPSDETAAKIRNIVGR' A
#
# COMPACT_ATOMS: atom_id res chain seq x y z
N MET A 1 28.15 -5.02 -14.29
CA MET A 1 27.54 -3.69 -14.01
C MET A 1 28.19 -3.18 -12.73
N ASN A 2 28.87 -2.03 -12.78
CA ASN A 2 29.48 -1.45 -11.58
C ASN A 2 28.37 -1.03 -10.62
N ASN A 3 28.34 -1.62 -9.43
CA ASN A 3 27.39 -1.27 -8.40
C ASN A 3 27.89 0.01 -7.70
N MET A 4 27.51 1.17 -8.23
CA MET A 4 27.67 2.44 -7.52
C MET A 4 26.68 2.45 -6.35
N SER A 5 27.18 2.18 -5.14
CA SER A 5 26.39 2.37 -3.93
C SER A 5 26.30 3.86 -3.65
N MET A 6 25.21 4.51 -4.04
CA MET A 6 24.91 5.88 -3.63
C MET A 6 24.47 5.92 -2.17
N THR A 7 24.83 6.98 -1.44
CA THR A 7 24.25 7.25 -0.12
C THR A 7 22.83 7.80 -0.28
N VAL A 8 22.02 7.71 0.78
CA VAL A 8 20.68 8.31 0.81
C VAL A 8 20.76 9.81 0.53
N ASP A 9 21.74 10.52 1.09
CA ASP A 9 21.94 11.96 0.86
C ASP A 9 22.21 12.27 -0.62
N GLN A 10 23.00 11.44 -1.30
CA GLN A 10 23.25 11.61 -2.73
C GLN A 10 21.99 11.42 -3.56
N ILE A 11 21.16 10.42 -3.23
CA ILE A 11 19.87 10.19 -3.90
C ILE A 11 18.95 11.40 -3.69
N VAL A 12 18.88 11.92 -2.45
CA VAL A 12 18.08 13.09 -2.12
C VAL A 12 18.52 14.32 -2.91
N GLU A 13 19.83 14.57 -3.02
CA GLU A 13 20.34 15.68 -3.81
C GLU A 13 20.04 15.54 -5.30
N GLU A 14 20.16 14.33 -5.87
CA GLU A 14 19.84 14.10 -7.27
C GLU A 14 18.36 14.31 -7.60
N ILE A 15 17.45 13.79 -6.77
CA ILE A 15 16.00 13.92 -7.05
C ILE A 15 15.49 15.35 -6.84
N ARG A 16 16.16 16.18 -6.03
CA ARG A 16 15.79 17.60 -5.84
C ARG A 16 15.88 18.43 -7.12
N ALA A 17 16.72 18.03 -8.07
CA ALA A 17 16.86 18.73 -9.35
C ALA A 17 15.73 18.40 -10.34
N LEU A 18 14.90 17.40 -10.05
CA LEU A 18 13.82 16.97 -10.93
C LEU A 18 12.57 17.86 -10.78
N PRO A 19 11.72 17.93 -11.82
CA PRO A 19 10.37 18.45 -11.71
C PRO A 19 9.56 17.75 -10.60
N GLN A 20 8.65 18.49 -9.96
CA GLN A 20 7.87 17.99 -8.81
C GLN A 20 7.07 16.72 -9.11
N ASP A 21 6.50 16.63 -10.31
CA ASP A 21 5.76 15.45 -10.78
C ASP A 21 6.65 14.22 -10.95
N ALA A 22 7.88 14.41 -11.44
CA ALA A 22 8.86 13.33 -11.53
C ALA A 22 9.31 12.83 -10.14
N VAL A 23 9.45 13.73 -9.16
CA VAL A 23 9.73 13.35 -7.77
C VAL A 23 8.57 12.54 -7.18
N ALA A 24 7.32 12.97 -7.42
CA ALA A 24 6.14 12.26 -6.94
C ALA A 24 6.06 10.82 -7.52
N ASP A 25 6.23 10.67 -8.84
CA ASP A 25 6.25 9.36 -9.50
C ASP A 25 7.39 8.46 -8.98
N LEU A 26 8.57 9.03 -8.71
CA LEU A 26 9.69 8.29 -8.10
C LEU A 26 9.34 7.79 -6.69
N VAL A 27 8.75 8.64 -5.86
CA VAL A 27 8.32 8.26 -4.49
C VAL A 27 7.29 7.14 -4.55
N ASP A 28 6.30 7.23 -5.42
CA ASP A 28 5.26 6.21 -5.58
C ASP A 28 5.86 4.85 -5.94
N ARG A 29 6.83 4.81 -6.86
CA ARG A 29 7.50 3.56 -7.27
C ARG A 29 8.35 2.98 -6.15
N VAL A 30 9.11 3.81 -5.42
CA VAL A 30 9.92 3.35 -4.29
C VAL A 30 9.04 2.77 -3.20
N LEU A 31 7.92 3.42 -2.88
CA LEU A 31 6.94 2.92 -1.93
C LEU A 31 6.32 1.59 -2.39
N LEU A 32 5.90 1.51 -3.66
CA LEU A 32 5.33 0.29 -4.23
C LEU A 32 6.28 -0.90 -4.08
N GLU A 33 7.52 -0.76 -4.52
CA GLU A 33 8.54 -1.83 -4.41
C GLU A 33 8.86 -2.16 -2.94
N SER A 34 8.92 -1.17 -2.06
CA SER A 34 9.13 -1.37 -0.61
C SER A 34 8.00 -2.16 0.05
N HIS A 35 6.80 -2.16 -0.55
CA HIS A 35 5.64 -2.89 -0.08
C HIS A 35 5.35 -4.19 -0.85
N GLY A 36 6.35 -4.73 -1.56
CA GLY A 36 6.26 -6.02 -2.25
C GLY A 36 5.96 -5.90 -3.76
N GLY A 37 5.97 -4.68 -4.30
CA GLY A 37 5.82 -4.43 -5.74
C GLY A 37 4.46 -4.84 -6.29
N GLN A 38 4.39 -5.00 -7.61
CA GLN A 38 3.22 -5.57 -8.29
C GLN A 38 3.36 -7.10 -8.37
N ASN A 39 3.08 -7.79 -7.28
CA ASN A 39 2.96 -9.24 -7.31
C ASN A 39 1.55 -9.64 -7.77
N THR A 40 1.42 -9.98 -9.06
CA THR A 40 0.16 -10.42 -9.67
C THR A 40 -0.50 -11.59 -8.92
N ALA A 41 0.29 -12.48 -8.29
CA ALA A 41 -0.26 -13.58 -7.52
C ALA A 41 -0.94 -13.10 -6.23
N ASP A 42 -0.34 -12.11 -5.55
CA ASP A 42 -0.91 -11.51 -4.33
C ASP A 42 -2.17 -10.72 -4.66
N GLU A 43 -2.18 -9.98 -5.76
CA GLU A 43 -3.37 -9.27 -6.24
C GLU A 43 -4.54 -10.24 -6.53
N GLN A 44 -4.27 -11.35 -7.21
CA GLN A 44 -5.28 -12.37 -7.52
C GLN A 44 -5.78 -13.06 -6.24
N ALA A 45 -4.88 -13.43 -5.33
CA ALA A 45 -5.23 -14.04 -4.05
C ALA A 45 -6.08 -13.09 -3.19
N TRP A 46 -5.74 -11.80 -3.19
CA TRP A 46 -6.50 -10.77 -2.50
C TRP A 46 -7.90 -10.59 -3.13
N SER A 47 -7.98 -10.47 -4.45
CA SER A 47 -9.25 -10.35 -5.18
C SER A 47 -10.19 -11.54 -4.89
N SER A 48 -9.67 -12.77 -4.95
CA SER A 48 -10.43 -13.97 -4.59
C SER A 48 -10.93 -13.93 -3.14
N THR A 49 -10.07 -13.50 -2.22
CA THR A 49 -10.42 -13.36 -0.79
C THR A 49 -11.53 -12.33 -0.57
N VAL A 50 -11.45 -11.16 -1.21
CA VAL A 50 -12.44 -10.09 -1.11
C VAL A 50 -13.80 -10.58 -1.64
N HIS A 51 -13.84 -11.16 -2.84
CA HIS A 51 -15.07 -11.67 -3.42
C HIS A 51 -15.73 -12.74 -2.53
N ARG A 52 -14.92 -13.67 -2.01
CA ARG A 52 -15.42 -14.69 -1.08
C ARG A 52 -16.00 -14.07 0.20
N ARG A 53 -15.29 -13.13 0.83
CA ARG A 53 -15.76 -12.47 2.07
C ARG A 53 -17.05 -11.69 1.85
N ILE A 54 -17.17 -10.98 0.73
CA ILE A 54 -18.40 -10.28 0.37
C ILE A 54 -19.56 -11.27 0.21
N ASN A 55 -19.32 -12.41 -0.43
CA ASN A 55 -20.35 -13.44 -0.59
C ASN A 55 -20.74 -14.08 0.74
N ASP A 56 -19.77 -14.41 1.60
CA ASP A 56 -20.01 -14.93 2.95
C ASP A 56 -20.91 -13.96 3.76
N ILE A 57 -20.69 -12.64 3.63
CA ILE A 57 -21.57 -11.61 4.26
C ILE A 57 -22.96 -11.60 3.63
N ARG A 58 -23.06 -11.54 2.29
CA ARG A 58 -24.35 -11.43 1.58
C ARG A 58 -25.25 -12.65 1.80
N THR A 59 -24.65 -13.83 1.98
CA THR A 59 -25.36 -15.08 2.23
C THR A 59 -25.69 -15.30 3.71
N GLY A 60 -25.29 -14.38 4.60
CA GLY A 60 -25.52 -14.48 6.04
C GLY A 60 -24.65 -15.54 6.72
N LYS A 61 -23.58 -16.02 6.06
CA LYS A 61 -22.62 -16.97 6.65
C LYS A 61 -21.70 -16.28 7.66
N VAL A 62 -21.46 -14.98 7.48
CA VAL A 62 -20.66 -14.15 8.39
C VAL A 62 -21.35 -12.80 8.56
N ASP A 63 -21.41 -12.29 9.78
CA ASP A 63 -21.93 -10.96 10.05
C ASP A 63 -20.91 -9.87 9.70
N GLY A 64 -21.39 -8.78 9.13
CA GLY A 64 -20.60 -7.56 8.97
C GLY A 64 -20.36 -6.89 10.32
N ILE A 65 -19.26 -6.14 10.43
CA ILE A 65 -19.02 -5.25 11.57
C ILE A 65 -19.58 -3.86 11.23
N PRO A 66 -20.37 -3.23 12.10
CA PRO A 66 -20.79 -1.85 11.92
C PRO A 66 -19.61 -0.89 11.66
N SER A 67 -19.84 0.09 10.79
CA SER A 67 -18.78 0.99 10.33
C SER A 67 -18.27 1.90 11.46
N ASP A 68 -19.16 2.34 12.34
CA ASP A 68 -18.86 3.15 13.52
C ASP A 68 -17.98 2.40 14.53
N GLU A 69 -18.25 1.12 14.77
CA GLU A 69 -17.39 0.25 15.58
C GLU A 69 -15.98 0.11 14.98
N THR A 70 -15.93 -0.11 13.66
CA THR A 70 -14.65 -0.23 12.94
C THR A 70 -13.87 1.08 13.01
N ALA A 71 -14.53 2.22 12.80
CA ALA A 71 -13.91 3.55 12.89
C ALA A 71 -13.42 3.87 14.31
N ALA A 72 -14.16 3.47 15.35
CA ALA A 72 -13.73 3.64 16.74
C ALA A 72 -12.45 2.85 17.03
N LYS A 73 -12.36 1.59 16.55
CA LYS A 73 -11.13 0.78 16.67
C LYS A 73 -9.95 1.42 15.95
N ILE A 74 -10.15 1.92 14.73
CA ILE A 74 -9.10 2.62 13.97
C ILE A 74 -8.60 3.83 14.75
N ARG A 75 -9.48 4.70 15.25
CA ARG A 75 -9.09 5.87 16.06
C ARG A 75 -8.25 5.49 17.28
N ASN A 76 -8.61 4.42 17.98
CA ASN A 76 -7.81 3.94 19.12
C ASN A 76 -6.40 3.48 18.74
N ILE A 77 -6.19 3.00 17.52
CA ILE A 77 -4.89 2.50 17.04
C ILE A 77 -4.04 3.62 16.45
N VAL A 78 -4.61 4.43 15.56
CA VAL A 78 -3.84 5.41 14.73
C VAL A 78 -4.19 6.87 15.01
N GLY A 79 -5.28 7.17 15.71
CA GLY A 79 -5.82 8.52 15.90
C GLY A 79 -5.24 9.27 17.08
N ARG A 80 -3.91 9.29 17.24
CA ARG A 80 -3.22 10.16 18.20
C ARG A 80 -3.43 11.64 17.89
#